data_AF-A0A352XRT3-F1
#
_entry.id   AF-A0A352XRT3-F1
#
_cell.length_a   1.000
_cell.length_b   1.000
_cell.length_c   1.000
_cell.angle_alpha   90.00
_cell.angle_beta   90.00
_cell.angle_gamma   90.00
#
_symmetry.space_group_name_H-M   'P 1'
#
loop_
_entity.id
_entity.type
_entity.pdbx_description
1 polymer ?
#
loop_
_entity_poly.entity_id
_entity_poly.type
_entity_poly.pdbx_seq_one_letter_code
_entity_poly.pdbx_strand_id
1 'polypeptide(L)' 'MTTVDKARDTAQGVQGQYFRVTDEVPEQVWYWAALGSIVASATLFLMGKRDWSIFVGQWPPTFLLFGIFHKILRPSKF' A
#
# COMPACT_ATOMS: atom_id res chain seq x y z
N MET A 1 42.77 -0.53 6.17
CA MET A 1 41.45 0.08 6.42
C MET A 1 41.64 1.57 6.55
N THR A 2 41.40 2.28 5.47
CA THR A 2 41.57 3.74 5.40
C THR A 2 40.25 4.42 5.77
N THR A 3 40.29 5.64 6.31
CA THR A 3 39.10 6.43 6.72
C THR A 3 37.99 6.50 5.66
N VAL A 4 38.37 6.32 4.38
CA VAL A 4 37.48 6.28 3.22
C VAL A 4 36.52 5.07 3.25
N ASP A 5 36.95 3.94 3.81
CA ASP A 5 36.15 2.71 3.87
C ASP A 5 35.00 2.85 4.89
N LYS A 6 35.29 3.42 6.07
CA LYS A 6 34.29 3.69 7.12
C LYS A 6 33.25 4.73 6.70
N ALA A 7 33.65 5.71 5.87
CA ALA A 7 32.73 6.70 5.30
C ALA A 7 31.78 6.08 4.26
N ARG A 8 32.24 5.09 3.49
CA ARG A 8 31.43 4.37 2.50
C ARG A 8 30.41 3.44 3.15
N ASP A 9 30.82 2.67 4.17
CA ASP A 9 29.89 1.79 4.90
C ASP A 9 28.79 2.57 5.64
N THR A 10 29.11 3.76 6.16
CA THR A 10 28.12 4.63 6.83
C THR A 10 27.15 5.24 5.82
N ALA A 11 27.63 5.65 4.63
CA ALA A 11 26.76 6.17 3.57
C ALA A 11 25.86 5.07 2.97
N GLN A 12 26.38 3.85 2.80
CA GLN A 12 25.63 2.70 2.30
C GLN A 12 24.61 2.16 3.32
N GLY A 13 24.95 2.14 4.62
CA GLY A 13 24.04 1.75 5.70
C GLY A 13 22.87 2.73 5.88
N VAL A 14 23.14 4.02 5.70
CA VAL A 14 22.10 5.08 5.69
C VAL A 14 21.25 4.96 4.42
N GLN A 15 21.84 4.77 3.24
CA GLN A 15 21.09 4.64 1.97
C GLN A 15 20.21 3.37 1.89
N GLY A 16 20.63 2.25 2.50
CA GLY A 16 19.83 1.03 2.60
C GLY A 16 18.57 1.17 3.45
N GLN A 17 18.51 2.17 4.33
CA GLN A 17 17.35 2.43 5.21
C GLN A 17 16.34 3.42 4.64
N TYR A 18 16.71 4.24 3.64
CA TYR A 18 15.80 5.24 3.06
C TYR A 18 15.22 4.86 1.68
N PHE A 19 15.77 3.84 1.00
CA PHE A 19 15.34 3.46 -0.37
C PHE A 19 14.29 2.35 -0.47
N ARG A 20 13.49 2.11 0.58
CA ARG A 20 12.32 1.20 0.52
C ARG A 20 10.99 1.83 0.90
N VAL A 21 10.94 3.16 1.03
CA VAL A 21 9.72 3.85 1.48
C VAL A 21 9.29 4.98 0.53
N THR A 22 10.01 5.25 -0.57
CA THR A 22 9.71 6.42 -1.40
C THR A 22 10.11 6.21 -2.85
N ASP A 23 9.21 5.60 -3.65
CA ASP A 23 8.91 6.14 -5.00
C ASP A 23 7.69 5.53 -5.72
N GLU A 24 7.08 4.47 -5.20
CA GLU A 24 5.86 3.94 -5.80
C GLU A 24 4.62 4.64 -5.26
N VAL A 25 3.68 4.90 -6.16
CA VAL A 25 2.27 5.30 -5.95
C VAL A 25 1.76 4.90 -4.56
N PRO A 26 0.89 5.67 -3.88
CA PRO A 26 0.30 5.29 -2.59
C PRO A 26 -0.63 4.06 -2.73
N GLU A 27 -0.07 2.91 -3.11
CA GLU A 27 -0.68 1.60 -3.22
C GLU A 27 -1.25 1.23 -1.86
N GLN A 28 -0.53 1.58 -0.79
CA GLN A 28 -0.98 1.35 0.57
C GLN A 28 -2.33 2.00 0.86
N VAL A 29 -2.65 3.18 0.31
CA VAL A 29 -3.96 3.82 0.55
C VAL A 29 -5.10 2.97 -0.01
N TRP A 30 -4.92 2.44 -1.22
CA TRP A 30 -5.91 1.56 -1.86
C TRP A 30 -6.00 0.20 -1.16
N TYR A 31 -4.87 -0.35 -0.69
CA TYR A 31 -4.86 -1.57 0.12
C TYR A 31 -5.53 -1.38 1.48
N TRP A 32 -5.28 -0.27 2.18
CA TRP A 32 -5.93 0.08 3.44
C TRP A 32 -7.42 0.37 3.24
N ALA A 33 -7.82 0.96 2.12
CA ALA A 33 -9.24 1.15 1.77
C ALA A 33 -9.94 -0.20 1.52
N ALA A 34 -9.32 -1.10 0.76
CA ALA A 34 -9.83 -2.45 0.55
C ALA A 34 -9.94 -3.22 1.88
N LEU A 35 -8.89 -3.16 2.71
CA LEU A 35 -8.88 -3.80 4.03
C LEU A 35 -9.92 -3.20 4.97
N GLY A 36 -10.06 -1.88 5.00
CA GLY A 36 -11.08 -1.17 5.77
C GLY A 36 -12.50 -1.61 5.36
N SER A 37 -12.74 -1.81 4.06
CA SER A 37 -14.02 -2.32 3.55
C SER A 37 -14.32 -3.73 4.03
N ILE A 38 -13.31 -4.62 4.07
CA ILE A 38 -13.45 -5.99 4.60
C ILE A 38 -13.79 -5.95 6.09
N VAL A 39 -13.03 -5.17 6.87
CA VAL A 39 -13.23 -5.06 8.32
C VAL A 39 -14.58 -4.42 8.66
N ALA A 40 -14.98 -3.38 7.93
CA ALA A 40 -16.29 -2.75 8.08
C ALA A 40 -17.42 -3.72 7.73
N SER A 41 -17.28 -4.49 6.65
CA SER A 41 -18.24 -5.53 6.26
C SER A 41 -18.38 -6.60 7.33
N ALA A 42 -17.27 -7.10 7.89
CA ALA A 42 -17.26 -8.08 8.96
C ALA A 42 -17.94 -7.53 10.23
N THR A 43 -17.65 -6.28 10.58
CA THR A 43 -18.27 -5.61 11.73
C THR A 43 -19.79 -5.49 11.55
N LEU A 44 -20.24 -5.08 10.36
CA LEU A 44 -21.67 -4.99 10.04
C LEU A 44 -22.37 -6.36 10.02
N PHE A 45 -21.66 -7.41 9.60
CA PHE A 45 -22.17 -8.78 9.61
C PHE A 45 -22.45 -9.23 11.05
N LEU A 46 -21.51 -8.97 11.96
CA LEU A 46 -21.63 -9.28 13.38
C LEU A 46 -22.75 -8.47 14.07
N MET A 47 -23.01 -7.24 13.59
CA MET A 47 -24.13 -6.40 14.04
C MET A 47 -25.50 -6.83 13.48
N GLY A 48 -25.57 -7.93 12.71
CA GLY A 48 -26.82 -8.42 12.12
C GLY A 48 -27.30 -7.65 10.87
N LYS A 49 -26.55 -6.66 10.40
CA LYS A 49 -26.87 -5.84 9.21
C LYS A 49 -26.35 -6.52 7.94
N ARG A 50 -26.91 -7.67 7.59
CA ARG A 50 -26.41 -8.56 6.52
C ARG A 50 -26.39 -7.91 5.13
N ASP A 51 -27.43 -7.18 4.75
CA ASP A 51 -27.50 -6.53 3.42
C ASP A 51 -26.40 -5.47 3.25
N TRP A 52 -26.21 -4.65 4.29
CA TRP A 52 -25.17 -3.64 4.32
C TRP A 52 -23.76 -4.25 4.40
N SER A 53 -23.60 -5.35 5.13
CA SER A 53 -22.34 -6.09 5.18
C SER A 53 -21.93 -6.60 3.80
N ILE A 54 -22.85 -7.22 3.05
CA ILE A 54 -22.58 -7.72 1.70
C ILE A 54 -22.31 -6.54 0.76
N PHE A 55 -23.10 -5.46 0.87
CA PHE A 55 -22.90 -4.26 0.08
C PHE A 55 -21.50 -3.66 0.30
N VAL A 56 -20.99 -3.59 1.52
CA VAL A 56 -19.65 -3.06 1.82
C VAL A 56 -18.55 -4.09 1.51
N GLY A 57 -18.84 -5.39 1.65
CA GLY A 57 -17.88 -6.48 1.44
C GLY A 57 -17.48 -6.72 -0.02
N GLN A 58 -18.27 -6.24 -0.98
CA GLN A 58 -18.00 -6.36 -2.42
C GLN A 58 -17.12 -5.25 -3.01
N TRP A 59 -16.83 -4.17 -2.27
CA TRP A 59 -16.00 -3.05 -2.74
C TRP A 59 -14.47 -3.24 -2.72
N PRO A 60 -13.85 -4.21 -2.00
CA PRO A 60 -12.41 -4.39 -2.04
C PRO A 60 -11.84 -4.53 -3.47
N PRO A 61 -12.39 -5.36 -4.37
CA PRO A 61 -11.92 -5.46 -5.76
C PRO A 61 -11.92 -4.13 -6.50
N THR A 62 -12.89 -3.26 -6.26
CA THR A 62 -12.98 -1.93 -6.89
C THR A 62 -11.82 -1.04 -6.44
N PHE A 63 -11.54 -0.97 -5.13
CA PHE A 63 -10.42 -0.18 -4.60
C PHE A 63 -9.06 -0.70 -5.12
N LEU A 64 -8.87 -2.01 -5.14
CA LEU A 64 -7.68 -2.66 -5.67
C LEU A 64 -7.50 -2.36 -7.17
N LEU A 65 -8.57 -2.45 -7.95
CA LEU A 65 -8.55 -2.14 -9.38
C LEU A 65 -8.15 -0.68 -9.64
N PHE A 66 -8.70 0.28 -8.87
CA PHE A 66 -8.31 1.68 -8.97
C PHE A 66 -6.83 1.92 -8.62
N GLY A 67 -6.32 1.24 -7.60
CA GLY A 67 -4.91 1.34 -7.21
C GLY A 67 -3.97 0.80 -8.28
N ILE A 68 -4.27 -0.38 -8.82
CA ILE A 68 -3.51 -1.01 -9.91
C ILE A 68 -3.60 -0.16 -11.19
N PHE A 69 -4.77 0.38 -11.50
CA PHE A 69 -4.97 1.22 -12.68
C PHE A 69 -4.10 2.49 -12.64
N HIS A 70 -4.04 3.18 -11.50
CA HIS A 70 -3.15 4.35 -11.32
C HIS A 70 -1.66 3.99 -11.44
N LYS A 71 -1.29 2.76 -11.05
CA LYS A 71 0.08 2.26 -11.17
C LYS A 71 0.45 1.96 -12.62
N ILE A 72 -0.42 1.27 -13.36
CA ILE A 72 -0.20 0.90 -14.76
C ILE A 72 -0.21 2.13 -15.67
N LEU A 73 -1.09 3.10 -15.38
CA LEU A 73 -1.17 4.35 -16.14
C LEU A 73 -0.07 5.35 -15.82
N ARG A 74 0.72 5.14 -14.76
CA ARG A 74 1.91 5.97 -14.52
C ARG A 74 2.85 5.73 -15.70
N PRO A 75 3.08 6.73 -16.58
CA PRO A 75 3.98 6.54 -17.71
C PRO A 75 5.34 6.19 -17.14
N SER A 76 5.85 5.01 -17.48
CA SER A 76 7.24 4.66 -17.30
C SER A 76 8.04 5.73 -18.02
N LYS A 77 8.64 6.65 -17.25
CA LYS A 77 9.60 7.60 -17.80
C LYS A 77 10.76 6.77 -18.31
N PHE A 78 10.77 6.51 -19.61
CA PHE A 78 11.94 6.09 -20.36
C PHE A 78 12.86 7.29 -20.55
#